data_AF-A0A952M8P2-F1
#
_entry.id   AF-A0A952M8P2-F1
#
_cell.length_a   1.000
_cell.length_b   1.000
_cell.length_c   1.000
_cell.angle_alpha   90.00
_cell.angle_beta   90.00
_cell.angle_gamma   90.00
#
_symmetry.space_group_name_H-M   'P 1'
#
loop_
_entity.id
_entity.type
_entity.pdbx_description
1 polymer ?
#
loop_
_entity_poly.entity_id
_entity_poly.type
_entity_poly.pdbx_seq_one_letter_code
_entity_poly.pdbx_strand_id
1 'polypeptide(L)'
;MENHNRVLGFIYIITGAFQIMGMVILYALFDTLMPYLAEQAGPDGGWVFEWLVPFIGTLALGVIIIFSIPSLIAGIGLLNQQRWALTLALILGIFKLFSFPIGTAIGVYTIWVYAETTKAKPA
;
A
#
# COMPACT_ATOMS: atom_id res chain seq x y z
N MET A 1 9.35 14.59 19.06
CA MET A 1 9.84 13.61 18.06
C MET A 1 9.12 12.27 18.16
N GLU A 2 9.08 11.63 19.34
CA GLU A 2 8.38 10.34 19.50
C GLU A 2 6.89 10.37 19.10
N ASN A 3 6.18 11.47 19.41
CA ASN A 3 4.77 11.60 19.01
C ASN A 3 4.58 11.58 17.48
N HIS A 4 5.44 12.24 16.70
CA HIS A 4 5.31 12.25 15.24
C HIS A 4 5.62 10.88 14.63
N ASN A 5 6.59 10.15 15.18
CA ASN A 5 6.90 8.78 14.77
C ASN A 5 5.73 7.84 15.09
N ARG A 6 5.07 8.01 16.25
CA ARG A 6 3.85 7.24 16.57
C ARG A 6 2.70 7.55 15.63
N VAL A 7 2.46 8.83 15.33
CA VAL A 7 1.44 9.25 14.35
C VAL A 7 1.70 8.64 12.99
N LEU A 8 2.94 8.70 12.48
CA LEU A 8 3.32 8.00 11.24
C LEU A 8 3.09 6.50 11.33
N GLY A 9 3.43 5.88 12.47
CA GLY A 9 3.18 4.46 12.72
C GLY A 9 1.73 4.08 12.45
N PHE A 10 0.79 4.81 13.05
CA PHE A 10 -0.65 4.60 12.83
C PHE A 10 -1.07 4.88 11.38
N ILE A 11 -0.57 5.96 10.75
CA ILE A 11 -0.89 6.27 9.34
C ILE A 11 -0.51 5.11 8.41
N TYR A 12 0.69 4.54 8.57
CA TYR A 12 1.16 3.44 7.73
C TYR A 12 0.42 2.13 8.01
N ILE A 13 0.06 1.86 9.27
CA ILE A 13 -0.78 0.70 9.62
C ILE A 13 -2.17 0.82 9.00
N ILE A 14 -2.83 1.96 9.21
CA ILE A 14 -4.18 2.21 8.69
C ILE A 14 -4.15 2.13 7.16
N THR A 15 -3.26 2.85 6.50
CA THR A 15 -3.21 2.81 5.03
C THR A 15 -2.86 1.43 4.48
N GLY A 16 -1.94 0.69 5.10
CA GLY A 16 -1.64 -0.69 4.72
C GLY A 16 -2.86 -1.61 4.87
N ALA A 17 -3.58 -1.52 5.99
CA ALA A 17 -4.77 -2.31 6.25
C ALA A 17 -5.91 -1.99 5.26
N PHE A 18 -6.18 -0.70 5.02
CA PHE A 18 -7.17 -0.26 4.04
C PHE A 18 -6.80 -0.71 2.62
N GLN A 19 -5.51 -0.69 2.27
CA GLN A 19 -5.06 -1.15 0.96
C GLN A 19 -5.22 -2.66 0.79
N ILE A 20 -4.92 -3.46 1.81
CA ILE A 20 -5.20 -4.91 1.77
C ILE A 20 -6.69 -5.16 1.63
N MET A 21 -7.51 -4.53 2.49
CA MET A 21 -8.96 -4.70 2.47
C MET A 21 -9.55 -4.31 1.10
N GLY A 22 -9.15 -3.16 0.55
CA GLY A 22 -9.59 -2.71 -0.76
C GLY A 22 -9.21 -3.68 -1.87
N MET A 23 -7.97 -4.18 -1.88
CA MET A 23 -7.50 -5.14 -2.90
C MET A 23 -8.17 -6.51 -2.78
N VAL A 24 -8.43 -6.99 -1.56
CA VAL A 24 -9.18 -8.24 -1.32
C VAL A 24 -10.62 -8.10 -1.80
N ILE A 25 -11.29 -6.99 -1.49
CA ILE A 25 -12.66 -6.73 -1.96
C ILE A 25 -12.71 -6.64 -3.48
N LEU A 26 -11.79 -5.90 -4.09
CA LEU A 26 -11.70 -5.79 -5.55
C LEU A 26 -11.45 -7.15 -6.19
N TYR A 27 -10.50 -7.94 -5.67
CA TYR A 27 -10.23 -9.28 -6.17
C TYR A 27 -11.48 -10.17 -6.09
N ALA A 28 -12.15 -10.22 -4.92
CA ALA A 28 -13.36 -11.01 -4.74
C ALA A 28 -14.50 -10.56 -5.68
N LEU A 29 -14.63 -9.25 -5.91
CA LEU A 29 -15.61 -8.71 -6.86
C LEU A 29 -15.30 -9.14 -8.30
N PHE A 30 -14.03 -9.09 -8.72
CA PHE A 30 -13.63 -9.53 -10.06
C PHE A 30 -13.79 -11.05 -10.24
N ASP A 31 -13.37 -11.84 -9.25
CA ASP A 31 -13.48 -13.29 -9.24
C ASP A 31 -14.94 -13.75 -9.33
N THR A 32 -15.85 -13.04 -8.64
CA THR A 32 -17.29 -13.35 -8.69
C THR A 32 -17.98 -12.83 -9.94
N LEU A 33 -17.70 -11.61 -10.41
CA LEU A 33 -18.43 -11.00 -11.54
C LEU A 33 -17.93 -11.44 -12.92
N MET A 34 -16.62 -11.71 -13.07
CA MET A 34 -16.06 -12.00 -14.39
C MET A 34 -16.58 -13.28 -15.05
N PRO A 35 -16.79 -14.40 -14.34
CA PRO A 35 -17.37 -15.60 -14.95
C PRO A 35 -18.75 -15.36 -15.56
N TYR A 36 -19.62 -14.60 -14.88
CA TYR A 36 -20.96 -14.27 -15.40
C TYR A 36 -20.91 -13.41 -16.65
N LEU A 37 -19.96 -12.47 -16.73
CA LEU A 37 -19.77 -11.62 -17.90
C LEU A 37 -19.13 -12.40 -19.06
N ALA A 38 -18.24 -13.35 -18.77
CA ALA A 38 -17.65 -14.24 -19.77
C ALA A 38 -18.70 -15.16 -20.40
N GLU A 39 -19.64 -15.69 -19.61
CA GLU A 39 -20.76 -16.51 -20.10
C GLU A 39 -21.66 -15.72 -21.07
N GLN A 40 -21.93 -14.44 -20.77
CA GLN A 40 -22.75 -13.58 -21.64
C GLN A 40 -22.02 -13.09 -22.90
N ALA A 41 -20.69 -13.01 -22.88
CA ALA A 41 -19.88 -12.54 -24.03
C ALA A 41 -19.84 -13.54 -25.20
N GLY A 42 -20.24 -14.79 -24.98
CA GLY A 42 -20.24 -15.84 -26.00
C GLY A 42 -18.83 -16.37 -26.34
N PRO A 43 -18.74 -17.37 -27.24
CA PRO A 43 -17.50 -18.11 -27.51
C PRO A 43 -16.33 -17.26 -28.04
N ASP A 44 -16.64 -16.17 -28.76
CA ASP A 44 -15.63 -15.32 -29.40
C ASP A 44 -14.93 -14.35 -28.42
N GLY A 45 -15.51 -14.11 -27.24
CA GLY A 45 -15.02 -13.16 -26.24
C GLY A 45 -14.45 -13.79 -24.95
N GLY A 46 -14.74 -15.06 -24.67
CA GLY A 46 -14.40 -15.74 -23.41
C GLY A 46 -12.90 -15.82 -23.11
N TRP A 47 -12.07 -15.99 -24.15
CA TRP A 47 -10.62 -16.17 -24.02
C TRP A 47 -9.91 -14.97 -23.35
N VAL A 48 -10.45 -13.76 -23.48
CA VAL A 48 -9.89 -12.56 -22.83
C VAL A 48 -10.03 -12.66 -21.31
N PHE A 49 -11.16 -13.16 -20.82
CA PHE A 49 -11.45 -13.28 -19.40
C PHE A 49 -10.58 -14.34 -18.73
N GLU A 50 -10.27 -15.44 -19.42
CA GLU A 50 -9.39 -16.51 -18.92
C GLU A 50 -7.98 -16.00 -18.59
N TRP A 51 -7.47 -15.03 -19.36
CA TRP A 51 -6.15 -14.45 -19.11
C TRP A 51 -6.19 -13.22 -18.19
N LEU A 52 -7.24 -12.40 -18.32
CA LEU A 52 -7.37 -11.14 -17.60
C LEU A 52 -7.57 -11.34 -16.09
N VAL A 53 -8.41 -12.29 -15.69
CA VAL A 53 -8.71 -12.57 -14.27
C VAL A 53 -7.46 -12.96 -13.48
N PRO A 54 -6.69 -14.00 -13.85
CA PRO A 54 -5.48 -14.37 -13.13
C PRO A 54 -4.39 -13.30 -13.21
N PHE A 55 -4.33 -12.53 -14.31
CA PHE A 55 -3.39 -11.41 -14.44
C PHE A 55 -3.69 -10.31 -13.42
N ILE A 56 -4.95 -9.87 -13.30
CA ILE A 56 -5.38 -8.88 -12.29
C ILE A 56 -5.14 -9.42 -10.88
N GLY A 57 -5.46 -10.70 -10.63
CA GLY A 57 -5.21 -11.34 -9.33
C GLY A 57 -3.72 -11.33 -8.95
N THR A 58 -2.85 -11.67 -9.90
CA THR A 58 -1.39 -11.66 -9.71
C THR A 58 -0.87 -10.25 -9.44
N LEU A 59 -1.35 -9.26 -10.20
CA LEU A 59 -1.01 -7.85 -9.96
C LEU A 59 -1.48 -7.39 -8.58
N ALA A 60 -2.71 -7.76 -8.16
CA ALA A 60 -3.25 -7.39 -6.87
C ALA A 60 -2.41 -7.95 -5.71
N LEU A 61 -2.03 -9.22 -5.79
CA LEU A 61 -1.12 -9.85 -4.84
C LEU A 61 0.26 -9.18 -4.83
N GLY A 62 0.81 -8.86 -6.01
CA GLY A 62 2.08 -8.13 -6.13
C GLY A 62 2.05 -6.79 -5.41
N VAL A 63 0.97 -6.01 -5.58
CA VAL A 63 0.79 -4.73 -4.88
C VAL A 63 0.72 -4.91 -3.36
N ILE A 64 0.00 -5.93 -2.88
CA ILE A 64 -0.09 -6.23 -1.45
C ILE A 64 1.30 -6.55 -0.86
N ILE A 65 2.06 -7.39 -1.55
CA ILE A 65 3.38 -7.82 -1.08
C ILE A 65 4.40 -6.68 -1.11
N ILE A 66 4.38 -5.85 -2.15
CA ILE A 66 5.39 -4.79 -2.35
C ILE A 66 5.07 -3.53 -1.54
N PHE A 67 3.79 -3.18 -1.38
CA PHE A 67 3.40 -1.92 -0.76
C PHE A 67 2.67 -2.09 0.57
N SER A 68 1.69 -2.99 0.64
CA SER A 68 0.85 -3.09 1.84
C SER A 68 1.58 -3.74 3.00
N ILE A 69 2.23 -4.89 2.78
CA ILE A 69 2.97 -5.61 3.83
C ILE A 69 4.11 -4.74 4.38
N PRO A 70 5.00 -4.15 3.55
CA PRO A 70 6.03 -3.25 4.03
C PRO A 70 5.48 -2.01 4.74
N SER A 71 4.31 -1.49 4.33
CA SER A 71 3.65 -0.39 5.06
C SER A 71 3.25 -0.79 6.47
N LEU A 72 2.68 -1.97 6.65
CA LEU A 72 2.35 -2.49 7.99
C LEU A 72 3.63 -2.69 8.83
N ILE A 73 4.68 -3.27 8.24
CA ILE A 73 5.96 -3.49 8.91
C ILE A 73 6.60 -2.16 9.32
N ALA A 74 6.61 -1.17 8.43
CA ALA A 74 7.11 0.17 8.73
C ALA A 74 6.33 0.80 9.88
N GLY A 75 5.00 0.71 9.85
CA GLY A 75 4.15 1.27 10.89
C GLY A 75 4.35 0.62 12.26
N ILE A 76 4.43 -0.71 12.31
CA ILE A 76 4.72 -1.45 13.55
C ILE A 76 6.14 -1.13 14.05
N GLY A 77 7.12 -1.08 13.15
CA GLY A 77 8.49 -0.70 13.49
C GLY A 77 8.59 0.71 14.08
N LEU A 78 7.82 1.66 13.56
CA LEU A 78 7.74 3.03 14.07
C LEU A 78 7.14 3.08 15.47
N LEU A 79 6.08 2.31 15.74
CA LEU A 79 5.48 2.22 17.08
C LEU A 79 6.44 1.58 18.10
N ASN A 80 7.25 0.62 17.66
CA ASN A 80 8.30 -0.03 18.46
C ASN A 80 9.60 0.77 18.52
N GLN A 81 9.61 2.03 18.06
CA GLN A 81 10.77 2.93 18.07
C GLN A 81 12.03 2.37 17.38
N GLN A 82 11.84 1.51 16.38
CA GLN A 82 12.95 0.90 15.65
C GLN A 82 13.62 1.92 14.72
N ARG A 83 14.96 1.98 14.75
CA ARG A 83 15.74 2.96 13.96
C ARG A 83 15.61 2.78 12.45
N TRP A 84 15.39 1.55 11.97
CA TRP A 84 15.24 1.23 10.55
C TRP A 84 13.85 1.58 9.99
N ALA A 85 12.83 1.68 10.86
CA ALA A 85 11.44 1.82 10.44
C ALA A 85 11.17 3.17 9.76
N LEU A 86 11.86 4.23 10.19
CA LEU A 86 11.76 5.57 9.60
C LEU A 86 12.28 5.58 8.16
N THR A 87 13.37 4.88 7.88
CA THR A 87 13.92 4.75 6.52
C THR A 87 12.98 3.97 5.61
N LEU A 88 12.38 2.87 6.10
CA LEU A 88 11.39 2.11 5.33
C LEU A 88 10.14 2.95 5.04
N ALA A 89 9.64 3.68 6.05
CA ALA A 89 8.53 4.60 5.89
C ALA A 89 8.85 5.67 4.84
N LEU A 90 10.06 6.25 4.84
CA LEU A 90 10.49 7.24 3.85
C LEU A 90 10.42 6.69 2.41
N ILE A 91 10.99 5.50 2.17
CA ILE A 91 10.96 4.86 0.85
C ILE A 91 9.50 4.69 0.38
N LEU A 92 8.65 4.13 1.24
CA LEU A 92 7.23 3.96 0.94
C LEU A 92 6.48 5.30 0.79
N GLY A 93 6.91 6.32 1.52
CA GLY A 93 6.37 7.68 1.45
C GLY A 93 6.61 8.32 0.10
N ILE A 94 7.81 8.12 -0.47
CA ILE A 94 8.13 8.57 -1.83
C ILE A 94 7.21 7.91 -2.86
N PHE A 95 6.98 6.60 -2.75
CA PHE A 95 6.02 5.92 -3.64
C PHE A 95 4.58 6.42 -3.44
N LYS A 96 4.19 6.74 -2.21
CA LYS A 96 2.86 7.32 -1.92
C LYS A 96 2.68 8.71 -2.53
N LEU A 97 3.75 9.47 -2.85
CA LEU A 97 3.62 10.78 -3.49
C LEU A 97 2.90 10.74 -4.83
N PHE A 98 3.03 9.64 -5.58
CA PHE A 98 2.33 9.43 -6.86
C PHE A 98 0.82 9.21 -6.69
N SER A 99 0.34 8.98 -5.48
CA SER A 99 -1.08 8.81 -5.17
C SER A 99 -1.65 10.12 -4.61
N PHE A 100 -2.15 10.97 -5.51
CA PHE A 100 -2.77 12.24 -5.14
C PHE A 100 -4.27 12.07 -4.82
N PRO A 101 -4.82 12.76 -3.79
CA PRO A 101 -4.16 13.70 -2.88
C PRO A 101 -3.64 13.07 -1.57
N ILE A 102 -4.23 11.95 -1.15
CA ILE A 102 -4.01 11.39 0.20
C ILE A 102 -2.59 10.84 0.35
N GLY A 103 -2.10 10.09 -0.63
CA GLY A 103 -0.74 9.55 -0.59
C GLY A 103 0.32 10.65 -0.62
N THR A 104 0.08 11.73 -1.36
CA THR A 104 0.95 12.91 -1.37
C THR A 104 1.06 13.54 0.02
N ALA A 105 -0.06 13.75 0.71
CA ALA A 105 -0.05 14.30 2.07
C ALA A 105 0.76 13.42 3.03
N ILE A 106 0.58 12.10 2.95
CA ILE A 106 1.34 11.13 3.76
C ILE A 106 2.83 11.20 3.41
N GLY A 107 3.18 11.16 2.13
CA GLY A 107 4.58 11.17 1.69
C GLY A 107 5.32 12.44 2.12
N VAL A 108 4.71 13.61 1.97
CA VAL A 108 5.28 14.89 2.42
C VAL A 108 5.47 14.90 3.94
N TYR A 109 4.48 14.43 4.69
CA TYR A 109 4.59 14.34 6.16
C TYR A 109 5.72 13.39 6.59
N THR A 110 5.85 12.23 5.92
CA THR A 110 6.95 11.29 6.18
C THR A 110 8.32 11.91 5.93
N ILE A 111 8.48 12.62 4.80
CA ILE A 111 9.74 13.30 4.46
C ILE A 111 10.08 14.35 5.51
N TRP A 112 9.10 15.13 5.95
CA TRP A 112 9.28 16.16 6.98
C TRP A 112 9.75 15.56 8.31
N VAL A 113 9.08 14.49 8.80
CA VAL A 113 9.49 13.84 10.06
C VAL A 113 10.88 13.22 9.93
N TYR A 114 11.20 12.64 8.78
CA TYR A 114 12.53 12.07 8.53
C TYR A 114 13.63 13.14 8.59
N ALA A 115 13.41 14.28 7.93
CA ALA A 115 14.36 15.39 7.93
C ALA A 115 14.58 15.95 9.36
N GLU A 116 13.50 16.14 10.12
CA GLU A 116 13.57 16.68 11.48
C GLU A 116 14.25 15.71 12.45
N THR A 117 14.00 14.40 12.31
CA THR A 117 14.66 13.36 13.11
C THR A 117 16.16 13.28 12.82
N THR A 118 16.56 13.48 11.56
CA THR A 118 17.97 13.48 11.16
C THR A 118 18.73 14.68 11.72
N LYS A 119 18.12 15.87 11.70
CA LYS A 119 18.72 17.09 12.29
C LYS A 119 18.99 16.97 13.79
N ALA A 120 18.12 16.27 14.52
CA ALA A 120 18.22 16.13 15.98
C ALA A 120 19.36 15.19 16.44
N LYS A 121 20.02 14.48 15.53
CA LYS A 121 21.12 13.57 15.85
C LYS A 121 22.45 14.29 15.57
N PRO A 122 23.18 14.79 16.60
CA PRO A 122 24.50 15.36 16.38
C PRO A 122 25.43 14.28 15.80
N ALA A 123 26.26 14.70 14.84
CA ALA A 123 27.24 13.86 14.15
C ALA A 123 28.25 13.22 15.11
#